data_AF-A0A4Q3UWW0-F1
#
_entry.id   AF-A0A4Q3UWW0-F1
#
_cell.length_a   1.000
_cell.length_b   1.000
_cell.length_c   1.000
_cell.angle_alpha   90.00
_cell.angle_beta   90.00
_cell.angle_gamma   90.00
#
_symmetry.space_group_name_H-M   'P 1'
#
loop_
_entity.id
_entity.type
_entity.pdbx_description
1 polymer ?
#
loop_
_entity_poly.entity_id
_entity_poly.type
_entity_poly.pdbx_seq_one_letter_code
_entity_poly.pdbx_strand_id
1 'polypeptide(L)'
;EPYIDGFNRTWLPNPDPKDREQELCKTWHYYDLPIRYTGKEPGVSESNAINAIAKAQTELGTMNAKGDSSVLASWWLGWIEHIAGDLHQPLHSTSNYETNHEEGDAGGNGIKLGVSGRNGRPLALHAYWDEGIDHAKAADDAGRGSTSFEAATERWTKTGKILPASARVQDQNPMDWVKEGAKLADRFVYAPGVANGYVPTPSYNAAQEELCRRQAVLGGMRLAEMLNRIYDPVR
;
A
#
# COMPACT_ATOMS: atom_id res chain seq x y z
N GLU A 1 8.98 -28.29 16.88
CA GLU A 1 7.77 -27.63 16.36
C GLU A 1 8.22 -26.41 15.56
N PRO A 2 7.67 -26.13 14.38
CA PRO A 2 8.02 -24.92 13.65
C PRO A 2 7.51 -23.71 14.45
N TYR A 3 8.44 -22.92 14.97
CA TYR A 3 8.19 -21.66 15.66
C TYR A 3 7.78 -20.63 14.61
N ILE A 4 6.55 -20.13 14.72
CA ILE A 4 6.08 -18.98 13.94
C ILE A 4 6.63 -17.73 14.64
N ASP A 5 7.56 -17.04 13.98
CA ASP A 5 7.99 -15.71 14.41
C ASP A 5 6.87 -14.71 14.09
N GLY A 6 6.29 -14.08 15.12
CA GLY A 6 5.22 -13.09 14.98
C GLY A 6 5.60 -11.80 14.22
N PHE A 7 6.84 -11.71 13.75
CA PHE A 7 7.33 -10.64 12.85
C PHE A 7 7.68 -11.14 11.44
N ASN A 8 7.57 -12.44 11.17
CA ASN A 8 7.83 -13.03 9.86
C ASN A 8 9.18 -12.54 9.27
N ARG A 9 10.23 -12.54 10.13
CA ARG A 9 11.59 -12.06 9.79
C ARG A 9 12.31 -12.96 8.80
N THR A 10 11.78 -14.15 8.53
CA THR A 10 12.27 -15.11 7.56
C THR A 10 11.25 -15.28 6.43
N TRP A 11 11.70 -15.22 5.18
CA TRP A 11 10.86 -15.48 4.00
C TRP A 11 10.43 -16.96 3.98
N LEU A 12 9.17 -17.23 4.33
CA LEU A 12 8.54 -18.55 4.22
C LEU A 12 7.52 -18.51 3.06
N PRO A 13 7.91 -18.94 1.86
CA PRO A 13 7.12 -18.73 0.66
C PRO A 13 5.97 -19.72 0.47
N ASN A 14 5.90 -20.80 1.26
CA ASN A 14 4.88 -21.83 1.06
C ASN A 14 3.62 -21.44 1.82
N PRO A 15 2.57 -20.94 1.14
CA PRO A 15 1.31 -20.67 1.81
C PRO A 15 0.61 -21.98 2.15
N ASP A 16 0.21 -22.16 3.40
CA ASP A 16 -0.87 -23.04 3.79
C ASP A 16 -2.16 -22.19 3.82
N PRO A 17 -3.26 -22.60 3.18
CA PRO A 17 -4.56 -21.92 3.29
C PRO A 17 -5.07 -21.74 4.73
N LYS A 18 -4.47 -22.41 5.71
CA LYS A 18 -4.72 -22.24 7.15
C LYS A 18 -3.86 -21.15 7.81
N ASP A 19 -2.88 -20.62 7.10
CA ASP A 19 -1.98 -19.60 7.60
C ASP A 19 -2.79 -18.36 7.96
N ARG A 20 -2.59 -17.88 9.19
CA ARG A 20 -3.13 -16.59 9.59
C ARG A 20 -2.24 -15.50 9.03
N GLU A 21 -2.82 -14.50 8.37
CA GLU A 21 -2.11 -13.33 7.83
C GLU A 21 -1.13 -12.72 8.84
N GLN A 22 -1.58 -12.62 10.10
CA GLN A 22 -0.84 -12.12 11.26
C GLN A 22 0.44 -12.90 11.58
N GLU A 23 0.54 -14.14 11.10
CA GLU A 23 1.61 -15.09 11.40
C GLU A 23 2.59 -15.22 10.23
N LEU A 24 2.12 -15.26 8.97
CA LEU A 24 2.96 -15.67 7.83
C LEU A 24 3.00 -14.72 6.64
N CYS A 25 2.16 -13.68 6.61
CA CYS A 25 2.15 -12.72 5.51
C CYS A 25 2.23 -11.26 5.97
N LYS A 26 2.36 -11.00 7.27
CA LYS A 26 2.38 -9.64 7.85
C LYS A 26 3.38 -8.68 7.19
N THR A 27 4.53 -9.18 6.74
CA THR A 27 5.57 -8.37 6.07
C THR A 27 5.34 -8.20 4.58
N TRP A 28 4.35 -8.87 3.98
CA TRP A 28 4.05 -8.78 2.54
C TRP A 28 3.30 -7.51 2.16
N HIS A 29 2.83 -6.76 3.15
CA HIS A 29 2.05 -5.54 2.94
C HIS A 29 2.90 -4.32 2.61
N TYR A 30 4.20 -4.34 2.84
CA TYR A 30 5.02 -3.13 2.72
C TYR A 30 6.44 -3.41 2.23
N TYR A 31 7.09 -2.33 1.83
CA TYR A 31 8.53 -2.26 1.59
C TYR A 31 9.06 -0.99 2.23
N ASP A 32 9.81 -1.10 3.32
CA ASP A 32 10.34 0.05 4.05
C ASP A 32 11.59 0.62 3.35
N LEU A 33 11.41 1.34 2.25
CA LEU A 33 12.52 2.08 1.64
C LEU A 33 12.98 3.18 2.61
N PRO A 34 14.24 3.19 3.09
CA PRO A 34 14.67 4.17 4.08
C PRO A 34 14.69 5.60 3.53
N ILE A 35 14.10 6.54 4.25
CA ILE A 35 14.23 7.99 3.98
C ILE A 35 14.77 8.73 5.20
N ARG A 36 15.37 9.90 4.94
CA ARG A 36 15.92 10.81 5.97
C ARG A 36 16.87 10.15 6.98
N TYR A 37 17.57 9.09 6.57
CA TYR A 37 18.59 8.44 7.38
C TYR A 37 19.92 9.21 7.31
N THR A 38 20.75 9.03 8.33
CA THR A 38 22.11 9.58 8.38
C THR A 38 23.12 8.45 8.49
N GLY A 39 24.21 8.54 7.73
CA GLY A 39 25.27 7.51 7.76
C GLY A 39 24.97 6.35 6.82
N LYS A 40 25.08 5.11 7.31
CA LYS A 40 24.86 3.91 6.50
C LYS A 40 23.37 3.73 6.24
N GLU A 41 23.01 3.46 4.98
CA GLU A 41 21.64 3.11 4.59
C GLU A 41 21.15 1.89 5.40
N PRO A 42 20.01 2.02 6.11
CA PRO A 42 19.39 0.90 6.80
C PRO A 42 19.08 -0.26 5.85
N GLY A 43 19.21 -1.49 6.35
CA GLY A 43 18.85 -2.67 5.58
C GLY A 43 17.33 -2.81 5.43
N VAL A 44 16.90 -3.39 4.32
CA VAL A 44 15.50 -3.75 4.07
C VAL A 44 15.25 -5.22 4.43
N SER A 45 14.05 -5.53 4.92
CA SER A 45 13.66 -6.91 5.24
C SER A 45 13.66 -7.80 3.99
N GLU A 46 14.10 -9.05 4.12
CA GLU A 46 14.03 -10.05 3.04
C GLU A 46 12.59 -10.47 2.74
N SER A 47 11.70 -10.51 3.75
CA SER A 47 10.27 -10.66 3.52
C SER A 47 9.64 -9.28 3.39
N ASN A 48 9.09 -8.99 2.21
CA ASN A 48 8.55 -7.68 1.83
C ASN A 48 7.55 -7.82 0.68
N ALA A 49 6.81 -6.75 0.39
CA ALA A 49 5.80 -6.66 -0.67
C ALA A 49 6.33 -6.97 -2.08
N ILE A 50 7.58 -6.61 -2.39
CA ILE A 50 8.18 -6.82 -3.71
C ILE A 50 8.38 -8.32 -3.97
N ASN A 51 8.91 -9.04 -2.98
CA ASN A 51 9.10 -10.48 -3.07
C ASN A 51 7.75 -11.22 -3.07
N ALA A 52 6.79 -10.75 -2.28
CA ALA A 52 5.45 -11.32 -2.22
C ALA A 52 4.68 -11.17 -3.54
N ILE A 53 4.63 -9.97 -4.13
CA ILE A 53 3.91 -9.74 -5.39
C ILE A 53 4.57 -10.47 -6.57
N ALA A 54 5.92 -10.54 -6.62
CA ALA A 54 6.63 -11.30 -7.64
C ALA A 54 6.32 -12.81 -7.55
N LYS A 55 6.24 -13.34 -6.32
CA LYS A 55 5.83 -14.73 -6.11
C LYS A 55 4.38 -14.95 -6.52
N ALA A 56 3.47 -14.07 -6.10
CA ALA A 56 2.05 -14.18 -6.43
C ALA A 56 1.82 -14.17 -7.95
N GLN A 57 2.48 -13.28 -8.69
CA GLN A 57 2.44 -13.24 -10.16
C GLN A 57 2.92 -14.56 -10.78
N THR A 58 4.03 -15.11 -10.28
CA THR A 58 4.62 -16.36 -10.81
C THR A 58 3.70 -17.56 -10.59
N GLU A 59 3.17 -17.70 -9.38
CA GLU A 59 2.29 -18.81 -9.01
C GLU A 59 0.96 -18.71 -9.75
N LEU A 60 0.33 -17.53 -9.76
CA LEU A 60 -0.94 -17.33 -10.44
C LEU A 60 -0.81 -17.52 -11.96
N GLY A 61 0.26 -17.01 -12.57
CA GLY A 61 0.53 -17.22 -13.99
C GLY A 61 0.73 -18.70 -14.34
N THR A 62 1.45 -19.45 -13.49
CA THR A 62 1.66 -20.90 -13.66
C THR A 62 0.34 -21.68 -13.53
N MET A 63 -0.51 -21.30 -12.58
CA MET A 63 -1.83 -21.90 -12.38
C MET A 63 -2.77 -21.59 -13.55
N ASN A 64 -2.81 -20.32 -13.99
CA ASN A 64 -3.61 -19.90 -15.13
C ASN A 64 -3.22 -20.65 -16.42
N ALA A 65 -1.91 -20.81 -16.69
CA ALA A 65 -1.43 -21.56 -17.85
C ALA A 65 -1.87 -23.04 -17.85
N LYS A 66 -2.22 -23.59 -16.68
CA LYS A 66 -2.74 -24.95 -16.51
C LYS A 66 -4.27 -25.00 -16.46
N GLY A 67 -4.96 -23.86 -16.57
CA GLY A 67 -6.41 -23.76 -16.38
C GLY A 67 -6.85 -24.03 -14.93
N ASP A 68 -5.98 -23.81 -13.95
CA ASP A 68 -6.27 -24.04 -12.53
C ASP A 68 -7.07 -22.88 -11.93
N SER A 69 -8.29 -23.19 -11.47
CA SER A 69 -9.20 -22.26 -10.79
C SER A 69 -9.43 -22.65 -9.32
N SER A 70 -8.42 -23.24 -8.68
CA SER A 70 -8.48 -23.70 -7.29
C SER A 70 -8.55 -22.55 -6.28
N VAL A 71 -8.83 -22.89 -5.02
CA VAL A 71 -8.76 -21.95 -3.89
C VAL A 71 -7.40 -21.28 -3.80
N LEU A 72 -6.32 -21.99 -4.15
CA LEU A 72 -4.98 -21.44 -4.13
C LEU A 72 -4.77 -20.38 -5.23
N ALA A 73 -5.36 -20.57 -6.41
CA ALA A 73 -5.35 -19.56 -7.46
C ALA A 73 -6.10 -18.29 -7.01
N SER A 74 -7.28 -18.45 -6.40
CA SER A 74 -8.03 -17.32 -5.83
C SER A 74 -7.28 -16.61 -4.69
N TRP A 75 -6.54 -17.37 -3.89
CA TRP A 75 -5.72 -16.83 -2.81
C TRP A 75 -4.56 -15.96 -3.35
N TRP A 76 -3.86 -16.42 -4.39
CA TRP A 76 -2.82 -15.63 -5.05
C TRP A 76 -3.38 -14.39 -5.76
N LEU A 77 -4.55 -14.50 -6.40
CA LEU A 77 -5.23 -13.34 -6.97
C LEU A 77 -5.54 -12.29 -5.89
N GLY A 78 -6.09 -12.71 -4.75
CA GLY A 78 -6.35 -11.81 -3.62
C GLY A 78 -5.10 -11.09 -3.13
N TRP A 79 -3.95 -11.77 -3.06
CA TRP A 79 -2.68 -11.14 -2.71
C TRP A 79 -2.17 -10.15 -3.75
N ILE A 80 -2.35 -10.42 -5.05
CA ILE A 80 -2.00 -9.46 -6.10
C ILE A 80 -2.85 -8.19 -5.96
N GLU A 81 -4.15 -8.33 -5.78
CA GLU A 81 -5.06 -7.19 -5.57
C GLU A 81 -4.66 -6.38 -4.34
N HIS A 82 -4.41 -7.07 -3.22
CA HIS A 82 -4.07 -6.45 -1.95
C HIS A 82 -2.74 -5.71 -2.00
N ILE A 83 -1.66 -6.38 -2.43
CA ILE A 83 -0.32 -5.77 -2.47
C ILE A 83 -0.26 -4.64 -3.50
N ALA A 84 -0.97 -4.75 -4.62
CA ALA A 84 -1.07 -3.65 -5.57
C ALA A 84 -1.71 -2.41 -4.92
N GLY A 85 -2.74 -2.58 -4.09
CA GLY A 85 -3.32 -1.49 -3.29
C GLY A 85 -2.33 -0.92 -2.29
N ASP A 86 -1.71 -1.78 -1.48
CA ASP A 86 -0.74 -1.40 -0.46
C ASP A 86 0.45 -0.62 -1.05
N LEU A 87 1.04 -1.06 -2.16
CA LEU A 87 2.15 -0.37 -2.81
C LEU A 87 1.79 1.01 -3.40
N HIS A 88 0.50 1.36 -3.43
CA HIS A 88 0.04 2.71 -3.77
C HIS A 88 -0.34 3.54 -2.53
N GLN A 89 -0.25 2.98 -1.32
CA GLN A 89 -0.29 3.70 -0.06
C GLN A 89 1.15 4.19 0.27
N PRO A 90 1.42 5.52 0.29
CA PRO A 90 2.77 6.04 0.46
C PRO A 90 3.57 5.50 1.66
N LEU A 91 2.92 5.30 2.80
CA LEU A 91 3.53 4.79 4.03
C LEU A 91 3.75 3.28 4.07
N HIS A 92 3.20 2.51 3.11
CA HIS A 92 3.61 1.12 2.88
C HIS A 92 4.91 1.02 2.06
N SER A 93 5.44 2.16 1.59
CA SER A 93 6.63 2.20 0.72
C SER A 93 7.88 2.76 1.39
N THR A 94 7.83 3.13 2.67
CA THR A 94 8.96 3.79 3.33
C THR A 94 8.96 3.67 4.84
N SER A 95 10.14 3.82 5.45
CA SER A 95 10.29 4.10 6.87
C SER A 95 11.16 5.36 7.04
N ASN A 96 10.71 6.29 7.89
CA ASN A 96 11.40 7.56 8.15
C ASN A 96 12.35 7.44 9.35
N TYR A 97 13.63 7.73 9.12
CA TYR A 97 14.71 7.63 10.11
C TYR A 97 15.09 8.96 10.75
N GLU A 98 14.32 10.04 10.55
CA GLU A 98 14.65 11.37 11.07
C GLU A 98 14.60 11.44 12.61
N THR A 99 13.63 10.78 13.25
CA THR A 99 13.46 10.83 14.73
C THR A 99 13.95 9.57 15.45
N ASN A 100 14.00 8.43 14.75
CA ASN A 100 14.53 7.17 15.25
C ASN A 100 15.55 6.63 14.24
N HIS A 101 16.81 7.02 14.41
CA HIS A 101 17.87 6.72 13.44
C HIS A 101 18.23 5.23 13.34
N GLU A 102 17.85 4.41 14.31
CA GLU A 102 18.20 2.98 14.33
C GLU A 102 17.13 2.13 13.65
N GLU A 103 15.86 2.34 13.98
CA GLU A 103 14.75 1.46 13.53
C GLU A 103 13.80 2.15 12.55
N GLY A 104 13.88 3.48 12.41
CA GLY A 104 12.89 4.27 11.69
C GLY A 104 11.55 4.31 12.40
N ASP A 105 10.50 4.70 11.69
CA ASP A 105 9.15 4.86 12.24
C ASP A 105 8.16 3.80 11.74
N ALA A 106 8.63 2.79 11.01
CA ALA A 106 7.83 1.69 10.45
C ALA A 106 6.63 2.20 9.66
N GLY A 107 6.89 3.02 8.64
CA GLY A 107 5.86 3.62 7.80
C GLY A 107 4.93 4.55 8.59
N GLY A 108 5.46 5.36 9.51
CA GLY A 108 4.64 6.27 10.31
C GLY A 108 3.88 5.62 11.47
N ASN A 109 4.04 4.32 11.73
CA ASN A 109 3.46 3.69 12.93
C ASN A 109 4.06 4.24 14.22
N GLY A 110 5.33 4.70 14.19
CA GLY A 110 6.04 5.33 15.29
C GLY A 110 5.56 6.75 15.63
N ILE A 111 4.79 7.40 14.75
CA ILE A 111 4.26 8.74 14.98
C ILE A 111 2.82 8.65 15.48
N LYS A 112 2.56 9.16 16.69
CA LYS A 112 1.24 9.22 17.31
C LYS A 112 0.66 10.63 17.16
N LEU A 113 -0.45 10.75 16.45
CA LEU A 113 -1.12 12.02 16.20
C LEU A 113 -1.84 12.55 17.45
N GLY A 114 -2.11 13.84 17.47
CA GLY A 114 -2.91 14.53 18.50
C GLY A 114 -4.42 14.31 18.37
N VAL A 115 -4.84 13.33 17.56
CA VAL A 115 -6.23 12.89 17.39
C VAL A 115 -6.36 11.45 17.84
N SER A 116 -7.51 11.09 18.40
CA SER A 116 -7.76 9.72 18.86
C SER A 116 -8.48 8.89 17.80
N GLY A 117 -8.08 7.63 17.66
CA GLY A 117 -8.84 6.64 16.91
C GLY A 117 -10.09 6.18 17.66
N ARG A 118 -10.85 5.25 17.07
CA ARG A 118 -12.12 4.74 17.63
C ARG A 118 -11.99 4.10 19.02
N ASN A 119 -10.80 3.63 19.36
CA ASN A 119 -10.48 3.01 20.65
C ASN A 119 -10.07 4.04 21.74
N GLY A 120 -10.16 5.35 21.45
CA GLY A 120 -9.81 6.44 22.36
C GLY A 120 -8.30 6.67 22.52
N ARG A 121 -7.45 5.86 21.87
CA ARG A 121 -5.99 6.01 21.90
C ARG A 121 -5.51 6.94 20.78
N PRO A 122 -4.35 7.61 20.93
CA PRO A 122 -3.74 8.36 19.85
C PRO A 122 -3.62 7.54 18.57
N LEU A 123 -4.12 8.09 17.46
CA LEU A 123 -4.08 7.46 16.14
C LEU A 123 -2.66 7.48 15.60
N ALA A 124 -2.17 6.35 15.08
CA ALA A 124 -0.88 6.32 14.39
C ALA A 124 -0.98 7.08 13.05
N LEU A 125 0.10 7.73 12.62
CA LEU A 125 0.14 8.40 11.32
C LEU A 125 -0.16 7.40 10.19
N HIS A 126 0.37 6.18 10.27
CA HIS A 126 0.07 5.09 9.33
C HIS A 126 -1.45 4.84 9.19
N ALA A 127 -2.10 4.52 10.32
CA ALA A 127 -3.53 4.25 10.35
C ALA A 127 -4.37 5.43 9.85
N TYR A 128 -3.96 6.66 10.12
CA TYR A 128 -4.62 7.85 9.59
C TYR A 128 -4.56 7.93 8.06
N TRP A 129 -3.46 7.49 7.44
CA TRP A 129 -3.30 7.45 5.98
C TRP A 129 -3.96 6.25 5.32
N ASP A 130 -4.06 5.11 6.01
CA ASP A 130 -4.89 3.97 5.56
C ASP A 130 -6.36 4.37 5.43
N GLU A 131 -6.87 5.14 6.39
CA GLU A 131 -8.24 5.68 6.35
C GLU A 131 -8.46 6.76 5.27
N GLY A 132 -7.39 7.22 4.61
CA GLY A 132 -7.45 8.33 3.63
C GLY A 132 -8.35 8.04 2.42
N ILE A 133 -8.50 6.77 2.02
CA ILE A 133 -9.41 6.38 0.94
C ILE A 133 -10.88 6.51 1.34
N ASP A 134 -11.22 6.24 2.60
CA ASP A 134 -12.55 6.46 3.15
C ASP A 134 -12.85 7.96 3.27
N HIS A 135 -11.86 8.77 3.68
CA HIS A 135 -11.99 10.23 3.69
C HIS A 135 -12.22 10.79 2.28
N ALA A 136 -11.43 10.35 1.29
CA ALA A 136 -11.58 10.74 -0.10
C ALA A 136 -12.97 10.41 -0.65
N LYS A 137 -13.47 9.21 -0.33
CA LYS A 137 -14.82 8.77 -0.71
C LYS A 137 -15.91 9.57 0.00
N ALA A 138 -15.79 9.80 1.31
CA ALA A 138 -16.75 10.59 2.06
C ALA A 138 -16.85 12.04 1.55
N ALA A 139 -15.71 12.64 1.19
CA ALA A 139 -15.66 13.95 0.55
C ALA A 139 -16.35 13.95 -0.82
N ASP A 140 -16.19 12.88 -1.62
CA ASP A 140 -16.88 12.72 -2.89
C ASP A 140 -18.40 12.49 -2.73
N ASP A 141 -18.81 11.75 -1.70
CA ASP A 141 -20.21 11.47 -1.39
C ASP A 141 -20.95 12.65 -0.75
N ALA A 142 -20.24 13.71 -0.35
CA ALA A 142 -20.82 14.89 0.27
C ALA A 142 -21.94 15.47 -0.62
N GLY A 143 -23.17 15.45 -0.09
CA GLY A 143 -24.37 15.91 -0.79
C GLY A 143 -25.00 14.91 -1.78
N ARG A 144 -24.48 13.67 -1.87
CA ARG A 144 -24.98 12.60 -2.76
C ARG A 144 -25.48 11.35 -2.02
N GLY A 145 -25.19 11.24 -0.72
CA GLY A 145 -25.42 10.02 0.05
C GLY A 145 -24.28 9.00 -0.16
N SER A 146 -24.24 7.97 0.68
CA SER A 146 -23.17 6.96 0.61
C SER A 146 -23.28 6.15 -0.69
N THR A 147 -22.23 6.13 -1.50
CA THR A 147 -22.16 5.37 -2.76
C THR A 147 -21.26 4.13 -2.66
N SER A 148 -21.09 3.35 -3.72
CA SER A 148 -20.03 2.33 -3.79
C SER A 148 -18.67 2.96 -4.11
N PHE A 149 -17.57 2.23 -3.88
CA PHE A 149 -16.24 2.65 -4.36
C PHE A 149 -16.18 2.69 -5.89
N GLU A 150 -16.84 1.76 -6.58
CA GLU A 150 -16.96 1.76 -8.04
C GLU A 150 -17.58 3.05 -8.59
N ALA A 151 -18.69 3.50 -7.97
CA ALA A 151 -19.33 4.75 -8.39
C ALA A 151 -18.44 5.97 -8.11
N ALA A 152 -17.67 5.96 -7.01
CA ALA A 152 -16.72 7.02 -6.69
C ALA A 152 -15.56 7.07 -7.69
N THR A 153 -14.93 5.93 -7.99
CA THR A 153 -13.81 5.85 -8.95
C THR A 153 -14.23 6.16 -10.38
N GLU A 154 -15.44 5.79 -10.79
CA GLU A 154 -16.03 6.22 -12.07
C GLU A 154 -16.10 7.76 -12.15
N ARG A 155 -16.60 8.42 -11.10
CA ARG A 155 -16.66 9.90 -11.05
C ARG A 155 -15.28 10.55 -11.08
N TRP A 156 -14.34 10.00 -10.31
CA TRP A 156 -12.98 10.55 -10.25
C TRP A 156 -12.28 10.50 -11.61
N THR A 157 -12.50 9.43 -12.38
CA THR A 157 -11.89 9.23 -13.70
C THR A 157 -12.64 9.93 -14.84
N LYS A 158 -13.94 10.21 -14.69
CA LYS A 158 -14.81 10.79 -15.73
C LYS A 158 -14.30 12.06 -16.39
N THR A 159 -13.64 12.95 -15.63
CA THR A 159 -13.15 14.23 -16.17
C THR A 159 -11.78 14.13 -16.85
N GLY A 160 -11.10 12.99 -16.72
CA GLY A 160 -9.72 12.80 -17.15
C GLY A 160 -8.66 13.51 -16.31
N LYS A 161 -9.04 14.40 -15.37
CA LYS A 161 -8.09 15.26 -14.65
C LYS A 161 -7.06 14.52 -13.79
N ILE A 162 -7.44 13.38 -13.23
CA ILE A 162 -6.55 12.56 -12.39
C ILE A 162 -6.12 11.26 -13.05
N LEU A 163 -6.42 11.08 -14.35
CA LEU A 163 -5.96 9.90 -15.07
C LEU A 163 -4.42 9.92 -15.14
N PRO A 164 -3.75 8.83 -14.77
CA PRO A 164 -2.31 8.74 -14.92
C PRO A 164 -1.92 8.70 -16.40
N ALA A 165 -0.72 9.19 -16.70
CA ALA A 165 -0.14 9.00 -18.03
C ALA A 165 0.04 7.50 -18.32
N SER A 166 -0.22 7.08 -19.56
CA SER A 166 -0.13 5.67 -19.98
C SER A 166 1.21 5.02 -19.61
N ALA A 167 2.33 5.73 -19.76
CA ALA A 167 3.66 5.24 -19.38
C ALA A 167 3.75 4.83 -17.89
N ARG A 168 3.00 5.50 -17.00
CA ARG A 168 2.97 5.16 -15.57
C ARG A 168 2.17 3.89 -15.29
N VAL A 169 1.10 3.66 -16.06
CA VAL A 169 0.30 2.43 -15.97
C VAL A 169 1.09 1.25 -16.53
N GLN A 170 1.83 1.47 -17.60
CA GLN A 170 2.64 0.44 -18.27
C GLN A 170 3.92 0.06 -17.51
N ASP A 171 4.38 0.93 -16.62
CA ASP A 171 5.40 0.61 -15.62
C ASP A 171 4.83 -0.39 -14.61
N GLN A 172 5.20 -1.65 -14.79
CA GLN A 172 4.81 -2.79 -13.96
C GLN A 172 5.96 -3.27 -13.07
N ASN A 173 6.98 -2.44 -12.84
CA ASN A 173 8.05 -2.73 -11.90
C ASN A 173 7.64 -2.28 -10.48
N PRO A 174 7.33 -3.19 -9.54
CA PRO A 174 6.84 -2.80 -8.22
C PRO A 174 7.85 -1.98 -7.42
N MET A 175 9.15 -2.11 -7.68
CA MET A 175 10.17 -1.30 -7.04
C MET A 175 10.10 0.17 -7.45
N ASP A 176 9.68 0.46 -8.69
CA ASP A 176 9.49 1.85 -9.13
C ASP A 176 8.23 2.46 -8.50
N TRP A 177 7.22 1.64 -8.19
CA TRP A 177 6.04 2.05 -7.41
C TRP A 177 6.43 2.41 -5.98
N VAL A 178 7.24 1.56 -5.32
CA VAL A 178 7.79 1.84 -3.97
C VAL A 178 8.59 3.15 -3.94
N LYS A 179 9.50 3.35 -4.90
CA LYS A 179 10.28 4.61 -4.97
C LYS A 179 9.38 5.83 -5.17
N GLU A 180 8.28 5.68 -5.92
CA GLU A 180 7.29 6.73 -6.07
C GLU A 180 6.55 6.99 -4.75
N GLY A 181 6.06 5.94 -4.09
CA GLY A 181 5.40 5.99 -2.80
C GLY A 181 6.25 6.67 -1.73
N ALA A 182 7.53 6.31 -1.63
CA ALA A 182 8.47 6.93 -0.69
C ALA A 182 8.66 8.44 -0.95
N LYS A 183 8.74 8.87 -2.22
CA LYS A 183 8.80 10.30 -2.58
C LYS A 183 7.51 11.04 -2.22
N LEU A 184 6.36 10.38 -2.39
CA LEU A 184 5.07 10.94 -2.01
C LEU A 184 4.94 11.04 -0.48
N ALA A 185 5.42 10.03 0.25
CA ALA A 185 5.46 10.04 1.70
C ALA A 185 6.34 11.18 2.23
N ASP A 186 7.57 11.30 1.74
CA ASP A 186 8.48 12.38 2.13
C ASP A 186 7.90 13.78 1.87
N ARG A 187 7.20 13.94 0.74
CA ARG A 187 6.64 15.23 0.32
C ARG A 187 5.32 15.59 1.01
N PHE A 188 4.38 14.66 1.12
CA PHE A 188 2.99 14.94 1.51
C PHE A 188 2.65 14.39 2.90
N VAL A 189 3.20 13.24 3.28
CA VAL A 189 2.90 12.59 4.56
C VAL A 189 3.75 13.22 5.66
N TYR A 190 5.07 13.23 5.49
CA TYR A 190 6.04 13.80 6.42
C TYR A 190 6.28 15.30 6.15
N ALA A 191 5.18 16.03 5.89
CA ALA A 191 5.22 17.47 5.70
C ALA A 191 5.81 18.19 6.93
N PRO A 192 6.38 19.40 6.78
CA PRO A 192 7.01 20.11 7.90
C PRO A 192 6.08 20.25 9.11
N GLY A 193 6.58 19.85 10.28
CA GLY A 193 5.84 19.91 11.55
C GLY A 193 5.02 18.65 11.89
N VAL A 194 4.95 17.66 11.00
CA VAL A 194 4.35 16.36 11.31
C VAL A 194 5.28 15.58 12.24
N ALA A 195 4.87 15.43 13.49
CA ALA A 195 5.58 14.69 14.54
C ALA A 195 4.57 14.19 15.59
N ASN A 196 5.06 13.56 16.67
CA ASN A 196 4.21 13.16 17.79
C ASN A 196 3.36 14.33 18.33
N GLY A 197 2.06 14.12 18.47
CA GLY A 197 1.09 15.14 18.88
C GLY A 197 0.58 16.04 17.76
N TYR A 198 1.03 15.86 16.51
CA TYR A 198 0.53 16.63 15.37
C TYR A 198 -0.99 16.42 15.18
N VAL A 199 -1.73 17.52 15.04
CA VAL A 199 -3.16 17.50 14.73
C VAL A 199 -3.33 17.84 13.24
N PRO A 200 -3.84 16.90 12.41
CA PRO A 200 -4.08 17.16 10.99
C PRO A 200 -4.91 18.42 10.74
N THR A 201 -4.37 19.32 9.93
CA THR A 201 -5.08 20.55 9.54
C THR A 201 -6.05 20.26 8.38
N PRO A 202 -7.05 21.13 8.14
CA PRO A 202 -7.90 20.99 6.95
C PRO A 202 -7.14 20.89 5.63
N SER A 203 -6.01 21.62 5.51
CA SER A 203 -5.15 21.54 4.33
C SER A 203 -4.41 20.21 4.21
N TYR A 204 -4.01 19.61 5.33
CA TYR A 204 -3.42 18.27 5.36
C TYR A 204 -4.43 17.21 4.94
N ASN A 205 -5.65 17.28 5.48
CA ASN A 205 -6.75 16.38 5.12
C ASN A 205 -7.08 16.46 3.61
N ALA A 206 -7.21 17.67 3.07
CA ALA A 206 -7.46 17.85 1.64
C ALA A 206 -6.31 17.32 0.76
N ALA A 207 -5.06 17.45 1.21
CA ALA A 207 -3.91 16.89 0.51
C ALA A 207 -3.90 15.35 0.55
N GLN A 208 -4.26 14.75 1.69
CA GLN A 208 -4.46 13.31 1.82
C GLN A 208 -5.54 12.83 0.86
N GLU A 209 -6.74 13.42 0.91
CA GLU A 209 -7.86 13.01 0.04
C GLU A 209 -7.50 13.08 -1.44
N GLU A 210 -6.85 14.16 -1.87
CA GLU A 210 -6.40 14.33 -3.26
C GLU A 210 -5.37 13.26 -3.66
N LEU A 211 -4.41 12.98 -2.78
CA LEU A 211 -3.38 11.99 -3.06
C LEU A 211 -3.96 10.57 -3.08
N CYS A 212 -4.83 10.23 -2.14
CA CYS A 212 -5.53 8.94 -2.09
C CYS A 212 -6.36 8.71 -3.37
N ARG A 213 -7.10 9.72 -3.86
CA ARG A 213 -7.84 9.61 -5.14
C ARG A 213 -6.91 9.27 -6.31
N ARG A 214 -5.77 9.98 -6.41
CA ARG A 214 -4.80 9.75 -7.50
C ARG A 214 -4.15 8.37 -7.41
N GLN A 215 -3.76 7.95 -6.21
CA GLN A 215 -3.10 6.67 -6.00
C GLN A 215 -4.07 5.49 -6.16
N ALA A 216 -5.32 5.61 -5.72
CA ALA A 216 -6.34 4.60 -5.96
C ALA A 216 -6.61 4.39 -7.46
N VAL A 217 -6.70 5.47 -8.25
CA VAL A 217 -6.85 5.36 -9.71
C VAL A 217 -5.62 4.75 -10.35
N LEU A 218 -4.41 5.20 -9.99
CA LEU A 218 -3.18 4.65 -10.54
C LEU A 218 -2.99 3.16 -10.18
N GLY A 219 -3.21 2.81 -8.92
CA GLY A 219 -3.10 1.43 -8.42
C GLY A 219 -4.11 0.51 -9.09
N GLY A 220 -5.37 0.93 -9.22
CA GLY A 220 -6.38 0.18 -9.94
C GLY A 220 -6.03 -0.03 -11.42
N MET A 221 -5.50 0.99 -12.11
CA MET A 221 -5.09 0.86 -13.51
C MET A 221 -3.84 -0.03 -13.68
N ARG A 222 -2.85 0.06 -12.78
CA ARG A 222 -1.67 -0.81 -12.78
C ARG A 222 -2.04 -2.26 -12.46
N LEU A 223 -2.95 -2.48 -11.52
CA LEU A 223 -3.50 -3.80 -11.20
C LEU A 223 -4.21 -4.39 -12.42
N ALA A 224 -5.06 -3.62 -13.10
CA ALA A 224 -5.74 -4.08 -14.31
C ALA A 224 -4.74 -4.47 -15.41
N GLU A 225 -3.70 -3.66 -15.63
CA GLU A 225 -2.62 -3.99 -16.57
C GLU A 225 -1.87 -5.28 -16.17
N MET A 226 -1.55 -5.45 -14.88
CA MET A 226 -0.91 -6.66 -14.37
C MET A 226 -1.76 -7.91 -14.62
N LEU A 227 -3.05 -7.86 -14.27
CA LEU A 227 -3.97 -8.98 -14.44
C LEU A 227 -4.16 -9.30 -15.92
N ASN A 228 -4.25 -8.27 -16.79
CA ASN A 228 -4.29 -8.48 -18.24
C ASN A 228 -3.05 -9.24 -18.74
N ARG A 229 -1.85 -8.93 -18.25
CA ARG A 229 -0.63 -9.67 -18.64
C ARG A 229 -0.62 -11.12 -18.15
N ILE A 230 -1.22 -11.40 -16.99
CA ILE A 230 -1.31 -12.75 -16.43
C ILE A 230 -2.33 -13.61 -17.18
N TYR A 231 -3.50 -13.04 -17.49
CA TYR A 231 -4.64 -13.77 -18.07
C TYR A 231 -4.72 -13.70 -19.61
N ASP A 232 -4.10 -12.68 -20.23
CA ASP A 232 -4.03 -12.47 -21.67
C ASP A 232 -2.58 -12.17 -22.11
N PRO A 233 -1.65 -13.14 -21.96
CA PRO A 233 -0.22 -12.93 -22.22
C PRO A 233 0.15 -12.74 -23.70
N VAL A 234 -0.83 -12.75 -24.61
CA VAL A 234 -0.64 -12.60 -26.07
C VAL A 234 -0.97 -11.17 -26.55
N ARG A 235 -1.32 -10.26 -25.63
CA ARG A 235 -1.55 -8.83 -25.93
C ARG A 235 -0.28 -8.06 -26.29
#